data_AF-A0A2H0N6X7-F1
#
_entry.id   AF-A0A2H0N6X7-F1
#
_cell.length_a   1.000
_cell.length_b   1.000
_cell.length_c   1.000
_cell.angle_alpha   90.00
_cell.angle_beta   90.00
_cell.angle_gamma   90.00
#
_symmetry.space_group_name_H-M   'P 1'
#
loop_
_entity.id
_entity.type
_entity.pdbx_description
1 polymer ?
#
loop_
_entity_poly.entity_id
_entity_poly.type
_entity_poly.pdbx_seq_one_letter_code
_entity_poly.pdbx_strand_id
1 'polypeptide(L)'
;MTKKLFFFLSILGITIMPSFVFAQDSIQKIIDAAQDTTSDLTNQYGESVHQETIDVIRTPQLRITIPGLNFANVDDINKLVKSQNGEAGEKYIVIPFLGDYMVVMYRYAIIAIGILAVVSIIYSGVQWMIPGNIITKDDSSVNQAKERIARTLIGLGLAVGSYTILYAINPALTQFKNLKLLYVPAQDVNLIVMDKGTPGDFSSVSYASGVGKNRKIDNTEFDDMFKAFANCFNLDWRVLKGIAYQESRLNEGSTNKYGFKGLFQTREDFCPSYLSGYPAWSAYCKTGLHNAWINTAAGVNSIYQALEKVRAECSDKLNTFDTFTAVYIAHNSGNFGLAKTLENSNCQGWPAMRDGLEKFWKEYKKRPKNWSPGFGTRRADYARKTAQVFIDIGVVDPKNTSQNGNAQCPLNFSPEQVVPELSGKVPENINASFTCSPTFDGKSIIAIGDSITYNAESFAKQIRSNCPKINVTINARPGRPTSEMLQEANKIDFSTYDYLIILGGVNDIGNATGVRNNLTAIYQKAKEGNTKVIALTITPWKGYSTYSDKNGTNTNDINRWIRQKAPTSDGNLIDYAIDSYALLEDPSNPGAMRTLFWSHGDPLHPNATAHKLIAQTIAQQVFGGKLIK
;
A
#
# COMPACT_ATOMS: atom_id res chain seq x y z
N MET A 1 -17.54 34.93 48.46
CA MET A 1 -18.25 34.40 47.26
C MET A 1 -17.36 33.62 46.29
N THR A 2 -16.03 33.69 46.44
CA THR A 2 -15.02 33.07 45.55
C THR A 2 -14.86 31.55 45.69
N LYS A 3 -15.12 30.96 46.88
CA LYS A 3 -15.06 29.49 47.05
C LYS A 3 -16.23 28.73 46.39
N LYS A 4 -17.41 29.34 46.23
CA LYS A 4 -18.57 28.69 45.58
C LYS A 4 -18.51 28.74 44.04
N LEU A 5 -17.87 29.77 43.47
CA LEU A 5 -17.66 29.88 42.02
C LEU A 5 -16.55 28.93 41.53
N PHE A 6 -15.50 28.73 42.34
CA PHE A 6 -14.50 27.68 42.08
C PHE A 6 -15.08 26.28 42.21
N PHE A 7 -16.02 26.05 43.15
CA PHE A 7 -16.72 24.77 43.30
C PHE A 7 -17.65 24.46 42.09
N PHE A 8 -18.30 25.47 41.52
CA PHE A 8 -19.13 25.32 40.31
C PHE A 8 -18.30 25.12 39.03
N LEU A 9 -17.17 25.82 38.89
CA LEU A 9 -16.22 25.61 37.78
C LEU A 9 -15.47 24.28 37.90
N SER A 10 -15.20 23.80 39.12
CA SER A 10 -14.69 22.44 39.32
C SER A 10 -15.73 21.38 39.01
N ILE A 11 -17.03 21.61 39.27
CA ILE A 11 -18.09 20.64 38.89
C ILE A 11 -18.29 20.60 37.35
N LEU A 12 -18.14 21.72 36.65
CA LEU A 12 -18.16 21.74 35.17
C LEU A 12 -16.88 21.11 34.56
N GLY A 13 -15.73 21.28 35.21
CA GLY A 13 -14.47 20.62 34.80
C GLY A 13 -14.43 19.12 35.13
N ILE A 14 -14.99 18.71 36.26
CA ILE A 14 -15.02 17.32 36.74
C ILE A 14 -16.15 16.50 36.08
N THR A 15 -17.16 17.12 35.47
CA THR A 15 -18.17 16.37 34.68
C THR A 15 -17.78 16.17 33.21
N ILE A 16 -16.81 16.92 32.69
CA ILE A 16 -16.37 16.82 31.28
C ILE A 16 -15.02 16.08 31.15
N MET A 17 -14.19 16.06 32.20
CA MET A 17 -12.88 15.39 32.19
C MET A 17 -12.77 13.89 32.53
N PRO A 18 -13.79 13.13 33.01
CA PRO A 18 -13.64 11.67 33.13
C PRO A 18 -13.68 10.95 31.77
N SER A 19 -14.05 11.64 30.69
CA SER A 19 -14.26 11.06 29.36
C SER A 19 -12.97 10.68 28.62
N PHE A 20 -11.80 11.10 29.12
CA PHE A 20 -10.51 10.80 28.48
C PHE A 20 -9.76 9.64 29.13
N VAL A 21 -10.10 9.22 30.34
CA VAL A 21 -9.32 8.19 31.08
C VAL A 21 -9.86 6.76 30.87
N PHE A 22 -11.08 6.57 30.36
CA PHE A 22 -11.67 5.22 30.21
C PHE A 22 -11.93 4.77 28.76
N ALA A 23 -11.47 5.54 27.76
CA ALA A 23 -11.41 5.06 26.38
C ALA A 23 -10.24 4.07 26.14
N GLN A 24 -9.19 4.13 26.97
CA GLN A 24 -8.05 3.20 26.90
C GLN A 24 -8.40 1.79 27.37
N ASP A 25 -9.18 1.62 28.44
CA ASP A 25 -9.57 0.28 28.93
C ASP A 25 -10.49 -0.49 27.97
N SER A 26 -11.31 0.24 27.20
CA SER A 26 -12.20 -0.36 26.20
C SER A 26 -11.44 -0.77 24.93
N ILE A 27 -10.42 0.02 24.55
CA ILE A 27 -9.53 -0.30 23.43
C ILE A 27 -8.55 -1.42 23.81
N GLN A 28 -8.07 -1.45 25.06
CA GLN A 28 -7.18 -2.52 25.53
C GLN A 28 -7.90 -3.87 25.62
N LYS A 29 -9.17 -3.91 26.09
CA LYS A 29 -9.98 -5.14 26.04
C LYS A 29 -10.26 -5.65 24.62
N ILE A 30 -10.33 -4.76 23.63
CA ILE A 30 -10.48 -5.12 22.22
C ILE A 30 -9.15 -5.63 21.65
N ILE A 31 -8.01 -5.07 22.08
CA ILE A 31 -6.67 -5.55 21.71
C ILE A 31 -6.38 -6.92 22.36
N ASP A 32 -6.75 -7.11 23.62
CA ASP A 32 -6.58 -8.38 24.34
C ASP A 32 -7.49 -9.48 23.75
N ALA A 33 -8.73 -9.14 23.34
CA ALA A 33 -9.61 -10.06 22.62
C ALA A 33 -9.14 -10.37 21.19
N ALA A 34 -8.36 -9.47 20.56
CA ALA A 34 -7.74 -9.69 19.25
C ALA A 34 -6.45 -10.54 19.33
N GLN A 35 -5.90 -10.76 20.54
CA GLN A 35 -4.70 -11.59 20.75
C GLN A 35 -5.03 -13.02 21.22
N ASP A 36 -6.22 -13.28 21.76
CA ASP A 36 -6.59 -14.59 22.35
C ASP A 36 -7.28 -15.57 21.38
N THR A 37 -7.61 -15.16 20.15
CA THR A 37 -8.21 -16.02 19.10
C THR A 37 -7.18 -16.70 18.21
N THR A 38 -6.17 -17.35 18.81
CA THR A 38 -5.24 -18.24 18.08
C THR A 38 -5.50 -19.73 18.31
N SER A 39 -6.66 -20.10 18.85
CA SER A 39 -7.08 -21.49 18.85
C SER A 39 -8.53 -21.63 18.41
N ASP A 40 -8.67 -22.35 17.31
CA ASP A 40 -9.85 -23.09 16.87
C ASP A 40 -10.75 -22.42 15.83
N LEU A 41 -11.29 -23.28 14.95
CA LEU A 41 -12.39 -23.04 13.99
C LEU A 41 -12.02 -22.65 12.55
N THR A 42 -11.57 -23.67 11.80
CA THR A 42 -12.00 -23.91 10.41
C THR A 42 -13.53 -23.91 10.30
N ASN A 43 -14.07 -23.24 9.25
CA ASN A 43 -15.46 -23.27 8.76
C ASN A 43 -16.44 -22.18 9.24
N GLN A 44 -16.13 -20.88 9.09
CA GLN A 44 -17.21 -19.85 9.04
C GLN A 44 -16.81 -18.47 8.44
N TYR A 45 -15.87 -18.41 7.49
CA TYR A 45 -15.19 -17.13 7.17
C TYR A 45 -15.82 -16.25 6.07
N GLY A 46 -17.07 -16.49 5.66
CA GLY A 46 -17.79 -15.59 4.74
C GLY A 46 -18.65 -14.53 5.44
N GLU A 47 -19.28 -14.89 6.55
CA GLU A 47 -20.26 -14.02 7.24
C GLU A 47 -19.63 -13.19 8.37
N SER A 48 -18.57 -13.67 9.04
CA SER A 48 -17.99 -12.98 10.21
C SER A 48 -17.25 -11.70 9.86
N VAL A 49 -16.51 -11.65 8.75
CA VAL A 49 -15.73 -10.47 8.33
C VAL A 49 -16.63 -9.31 7.87
N HIS A 50 -17.78 -9.63 7.27
CA HIS A 50 -18.77 -8.62 6.88
C HIS A 50 -19.38 -7.94 8.12
N GLN A 51 -19.62 -8.74 9.17
CA GLN A 51 -20.20 -8.24 10.41
C GLN A 51 -19.21 -7.49 11.29
N GLU A 52 -17.94 -7.88 11.35
CA GLU A 52 -16.89 -7.10 12.01
C GLU A 52 -16.69 -5.72 11.35
N THR A 53 -16.73 -5.65 10.01
CA THR A 53 -16.57 -4.37 9.29
C THR A 53 -17.79 -3.45 9.51
N ILE A 54 -19.01 -4.01 9.54
CA ILE A 54 -20.23 -3.27 9.88
C ILE A 54 -20.20 -2.80 11.34
N ASP A 55 -19.66 -3.61 12.26
CA ASP A 55 -19.55 -3.28 13.68
C ASP A 55 -18.54 -2.15 13.96
N VAL A 56 -17.47 -2.06 13.16
CA VAL A 56 -16.48 -0.98 13.23
C VAL A 56 -17.03 0.37 12.68
N ILE A 57 -18.01 0.35 11.78
CA ILE A 57 -18.63 1.57 11.19
C ILE A 57 -19.96 1.91 11.88
N ARG A 58 -20.29 1.31 13.04
CA ARG A 58 -21.51 1.66 13.78
C ARG A 58 -21.51 3.13 14.20
N THR A 59 -22.70 3.75 14.13
CA THR A 59 -22.93 5.09 14.67
C THR A 59 -22.45 5.16 16.13
N PRO A 60 -21.59 6.12 16.49
CA PRO A 60 -21.07 6.24 17.85
C PRO A 60 -22.20 6.38 18.87
N GLN A 61 -22.16 5.57 19.92
CA GLN A 61 -23.12 5.64 21.02
C GLN A 61 -22.59 6.59 22.10
N LEU A 62 -23.25 7.73 22.25
CA LEU A 62 -22.89 8.69 23.29
C LEU A 62 -23.49 8.28 24.63
N ARG A 63 -22.69 8.35 25.70
CA ARG A 63 -23.19 8.16 27.08
C ARG A 63 -24.15 9.27 27.51
N ILE A 64 -24.00 10.46 26.93
CA ILE A 64 -24.85 11.62 27.18
C ILE A 64 -25.46 12.02 25.85
N THR A 65 -26.79 11.97 25.76
CA THR A 65 -27.52 12.41 24.58
C THR A 65 -27.43 13.93 24.48
N ILE A 66 -26.85 14.42 23.39
CA ILE A 66 -26.74 15.85 23.12
C ILE A 66 -27.92 16.26 22.22
N PRO A 67 -28.85 17.12 22.69
CA PRO A 67 -30.01 17.48 21.88
C PRO A 67 -29.59 18.18 20.57
N GLY A 68 -30.16 17.75 19.45
CA GLY A 68 -29.85 18.27 18.12
C GLY A 68 -28.59 17.70 17.46
N LEU A 69 -27.91 16.74 18.09
CA LEU A 69 -26.88 15.93 17.44
C LEU A 69 -27.49 14.74 16.74
N ASN A 70 -27.40 14.73 15.41
CA ASN A 70 -27.77 13.59 14.56
C ASN A 70 -26.53 13.19 13.77
N PHE A 71 -26.00 12.00 14.03
CA PHE A 71 -24.95 11.44 13.20
C PHE A 71 -25.52 11.06 11.82
N ALA A 72 -24.69 11.11 10.79
CA ALA A 72 -25.04 10.58 9.48
C ALA A 72 -25.50 9.11 9.58
N ASN A 73 -26.63 8.78 8.93
CA ASN A 73 -27.18 7.42 8.92
C ASN A 73 -26.22 6.46 8.19
N VAL A 74 -25.89 5.34 8.83
CA VAL A 74 -24.91 4.34 8.36
C VAL A 74 -25.58 3.03 7.94
N ASP A 75 -26.91 2.95 7.98
CA ASP A 75 -27.66 1.69 7.78
C ASP A 75 -27.56 1.17 6.33
N ASP A 76 -26.98 1.97 5.43
CA ASP A 76 -26.64 1.56 4.06
C ASP A 76 -25.26 2.10 3.69
N ILE A 77 -24.23 1.26 3.89
CA ILE A 77 -22.83 1.57 3.55
C ILE A 77 -22.69 2.04 2.09
N ASN A 78 -23.55 1.58 1.17
CA ASN A 78 -23.52 2.01 -0.23
C ASN A 78 -23.82 3.50 -0.42
N LYS A 79 -24.54 4.14 0.52
CA LYS A 79 -24.79 5.59 0.53
C LYS A 79 -23.60 6.40 1.04
N LEU A 80 -22.69 5.77 1.78
CA LEU A 80 -21.46 6.39 2.30
C LEU A 80 -20.26 6.20 1.36
N VAL A 81 -20.38 5.27 0.40
CA VAL A 81 -19.41 5.08 -0.67
C VAL A 81 -19.51 6.25 -1.66
N LYS A 82 -18.49 7.10 -1.67
CA LYS A 82 -18.38 8.20 -2.63
C LYS A 82 -17.32 7.86 -3.67
N SER A 83 -17.69 7.99 -4.95
CA SER A 83 -16.75 8.02 -6.06
C SER A 83 -16.21 9.45 -6.16
N GLN A 84 -14.90 9.66 -6.14
CA GLN A 84 -14.35 10.94 -6.61
C GLN A 84 -14.04 10.84 -8.10
N ASN A 85 -14.35 11.92 -8.82
CA ASN A 85 -13.84 12.15 -10.17
C ASN A 85 -12.38 12.63 -10.03
N GLY A 86 -11.48 11.65 -9.90
CA GLY A 86 -10.04 11.80 -9.85
C GLY A 86 -9.44 10.40 -9.96
N GLU A 87 -8.73 10.19 -11.06
CA GLU A 87 -7.93 9.02 -11.50
C GLU A 87 -8.06 7.71 -10.71
N ALA A 88 -8.50 6.67 -11.43
CA ALA A 88 -8.59 5.25 -11.07
C ALA A 88 -9.82 4.74 -10.29
N GLY A 89 -10.99 5.39 -10.34
CA GLY A 89 -12.27 4.74 -9.99
C GLY A 89 -12.35 4.13 -8.57
N GLU A 90 -11.45 4.53 -7.68
CA GLU A 90 -11.35 4.02 -6.32
C GLU A 90 -12.54 4.53 -5.50
N LYS A 91 -13.19 3.61 -4.79
CA LYS A 91 -14.35 3.89 -3.95
C LYS A 91 -13.89 4.09 -2.52
N TYR A 92 -14.40 5.13 -1.86
CA TYR A 92 -14.08 5.42 -0.47
C TYR A 92 -15.33 5.46 0.39
N ILE A 93 -15.27 4.87 1.58
CA ILE A 93 -16.27 5.09 2.64
C ILE A 93 -15.88 6.39 3.36
N VAL A 94 -16.79 7.35 3.42
CA VAL A 94 -16.57 8.66 4.07
C VAL A 94 -17.33 8.71 5.39
N ILE A 95 -16.60 8.81 6.51
CA ILE A 95 -17.16 8.81 7.86
C ILE A 95 -17.11 10.24 8.46
N PRO A 96 -18.25 10.93 8.67
CA PRO A 96 -18.30 12.32 9.11
C PRO A 96 -18.50 12.54 10.63
N PHE A 97 -18.59 11.47 11.44
CA PHE A 97 -19.08 11.56 12.84
C PHE A 97 -18.35 12.57 13.73
N LEU A 98 -17.02 12.68 13.59
CA LEU A 98 -16.23 13.62 14.38
C LEU A 98 -16.61 15.08 14.06
N GLY A 99 -16.85 15.39 12.79
CA GLY A 99 -17.28 16.72 12.37
C GLY A 99 -18.66 17.07 12.94
N ASP A 100 -19.62 16.15 12.82
CA ASP A 100 -20.98 16.32 13.33
C ASP A 100 -20.99 16.59 14.85
N TYR A 101 -20.19 15.83 15.60
CA TYR A 101 -20.03 16.02 17.05
C TYR A 101 -19.44 17.39 17.40
N MET A 102 -18.33 17.77 16.76
CA MET A 102 -17.64 19.02 17.06
C MET A 102 -18.52 20.24 16.80
N VAL A 103 -19.29 20.25 15.71
CA VAL A 103 -20.20 21.36 15.36
C VAL A 103 -21.24 21.60 16.47
N VAL A 104 -21.85 20.52 16.98
CA VAL A 104 -22.86 20.64 18.04
C VAL A 104 -22.23 21.10 19.36
N MET A 105 -21.07 20.55 19.73
CA MET A 105 -20.35 20.96 20.94
C MET A 105 -19.99 22.45 20.93
N TYR A 106 -19.49 22.97 19.81
CA TYR A 106 -19.21 24.40 19.66
C TYR A 106 -20.46 25.25 19.83
N ARG A 107 -21.60 24.85 19.26
CA ARG A 107 -22.87 25.57 19.40
C ARG A 107 -23.31 25.68 20.87
N TYR A 108 -23.21 24.58 21.64
CA TYR A 108 -23.55 24.59 23.06
C TYR A 108 -22.56 25.41 23.91
N ALA A 109 -21.27 25.37 23.58
CA ALA A 109 -20.26 26.18 24.28
C ALA A 109 -20.55 27.69 24.14
N ILE A 110 -20.95 28.15 22.96
CA ILE A 110 -21.32 29.56 22.74
C ILE A 110 -22.56 29.95 23.55
N ILE A 111 -23.59 29.09 23.60
CA ILE A 111 -24.79 29.33 24.41
C ILE A 111 -24.42 29.43 25.90
N ALA A 112 -23.58 28.52 26.40
CA ALA A 112 -23.14 28.52 27.79
C ALA A 112 -22.35 29.79 28.15
N ILE A 113 -21.41 30.20 27.30
CA ILE A 113 -20.65 31.46 27.47
C ILE A 113 -21.60 32.66 27.45
N GLY A 114 -22.60 32.68 26.57
CA GLY A 114 -23.61 33.73 26.52
C GLY A 114 -24.41 33.87 27.82
N ILE A 115 -24.87 32.76 28.39
CA ILE A 115 -25.60 32.76 29.68
C ILE A 115 -24.70 33.28 30.80
N LEU A 116 -23.45 32.80 30.89
CA LEU A 116 -22.48 33.26 31.88
C LEU A 116 -22.17 34.75 31.73
N ALA A 117 -22.07 35.24 30.50
CA ALA A 117 -21.86 36.66 30.22
C ALA A 117 -23.03 37.52 30.70
N VAL A 118 -24.27 37.11 30.45
CA VAL A 118 -25.47 37.82 30.92
C VAL A 118 -25.49 37.90 32.45
N VAL A 119 -25.26 36.78 33.14
CA VAL A 119 -25.24 36.75 34.61
C VAL A 119 -24.12 37.65 35.17
N SER A 120 -22.93 37.59 34.58
CA SER A 120 -21.80 38.45 34.96
C SER A 120 -22.13 39.94 34.79
N ILE A 121 -22.74 40.32 33.66
CA ILE A 121 -23.14 41.71 33.39
C ILE A 121 -24.20 42.19 34.36
N ILE A 122 -25.24 41.39 34.66
CA ILE A 122 -26.28 41.75 35.63
C ILE A 122 -25.66 41.97 37.01
N TYR A 123 -24.82 41.03 37.46
CA TYR A 123 -24.15 41.12 38.75
C TYR A 123 -23.27 42.38 38.85
N SER A 124 -22.47 42.65 37.81
CA SER A 124 -21.64 43.85 37.75
C SER A 124 -22.44 45.14 37.60
N GLY A 125 -23.60 45.10 36.94
CA GLY A 125 -24.52 46.24 36.83
C GLY A 125 -25.10 46.64 38.19
N VAL A 126 -25.60 45.67 38.96
CA VAL A 126 -26.06 45.91 40.34
C VAL A 126 -24.93 46.44 41.22
N GLN A 127 -23.72 45.87 41.10
CA GLN A 127 -22.55 46.34 41.83
C GLN A 127 -22.18 47.80 41.49
N TRP A 128 -22.41 48.25 40.26
CA TRP A 128 -22.12 49.62 39.84
C TRP A 128 -23.18 50.62 40.36
N MET A 129 -24.44 50.22 40.44
CA MET A 129 -25.55 51.11 40.82
C MET A 129 -25.63 51.47 42.32
N ILE A 130 -24.85 50.82 43.20
CA ILE A 130 -24.93 51.02 44.66
C ILE A 130 -23.65 51.73 45.18
N PRO A 131 -23.65 53.06 45.40
CA PRO A 131 -22.52 53.80 45.97
C PRO A 131 -22.32 53.46 47.47
N GLY A 132 -21.07 53.32 47.94
CA GLY A 132 -20.75 53.09 49.37
C GLY A 132 -20.98 51.67 49.92
N ASN A 133 -21.04 50.69 49.03
CA ASN A 133 -21.50 49.29 49.17
C ASN A 133 -21.62 48.61 50.57
N ILE A 134 -22.86 48.22 50.92
CA ILE A 134 -23.25 47.27 52.00
C ILE A 134 -22.79 45.81 51.76
N ILE A 135 -22.47 45.42 50.52
CA ILE A 135 -22.18 44.03 50.09
C ILE A 135 -20.67 43.71 50.05
N THR A 136 -19.78 44.66 49.74
CA THR A 136 -18.32 44.39 49.59
C THR A 136 -17.39 45.21 50.48
N LYS A 137 -17.87 46.23 51.21
CA LYS A 137 -17.07 47.08 52.12
C LYS A 137 -15.71 47.52 51.51
N ASP A 138 -15.72 48.07 50.30
CA ASP A 138 -14.51 48.53 49.60
C ASP A 138 -14.86 49.67 48.62
N ASP A 139 -14.12 50.79 48.70
CA ASP A 139 -14.30 52.00 47.89
C ASP A 139 -13.90 51.80 46.41
N SER A 140 -13.25 50.68 46.08
CA SER A 140 -12.87 50.31 44.70
C SER A 140 -13.98 49.57 43.92
N SER A 141 -15.18 49.42 44.51
CA SER A 141 -16.26 48.55 43.99
C SER A 141 -16.76 48.90 42.58
N VAL A 142 -16.81 50.19 42.22
CA VAL A 142 -17.23 50.67 40.89
C VAL A 142 -16.19 50.32 39.83
N ASN A 143 -14.90 50.46 40.12
CA ASN A 143 -13.82 50.15 39.17
C ASN A 143 -13.76 48.63 38.91
N GLN A 144 -13.94 47.81 39.94
CA GLN A 144 -14.01 46.35 39.78
C GLN A 144 -15.21 45.91 38.93
N ALA A 145 -16.37 46.57 39.06
CA ALA A 145 -17.54 46.29 38.24
C ALA A 145 -17.30 46.60 36.76
N LYS A 146 -16.72 47.78 36.45
CA LYS A 146 -16.34 48.18 35.09
C LYS A 146 -15.35 47.21 34.46
N GLU A 147 -14.34 46.79 35.22
CA GLU A 147 -13.33 45.84 34.75
C GLU A 147 -13.93 44.46 34.43
N ARG A 148 -14.86 43.95 35.26
CA ARG A 148 -15.54 42.68 35.00
C ARG A 148 -16.43 42.74 33.77
N ILE A 149 -17.14 43.86 33.55
CA ILE A 149 -17.93 44.08 32.34
C ILE A 149 -16.99 44.07 31.11
N ALA A 150 -15.89 44.81 31.15
CA ALA A 150 -14.93 44.87 30.05
C ALA A 150 -14.35 43.49 29.72
N ARG A 151 -13.88 42.74 30.72
CA ARG A 151 -13.36 41.37 30.55
C ARG A 151 -14.43 40.41 30.00
N THR A 152 -15.67 40.54 30.45
CA THR A 152 -16.80 39.72 29.96
C THR A 152 -17.10 39.99 28.48
N LEU A 153 -17.10 41.27 28.06
CA LEU A 153 -17.33 41.66 26.67
C LEU A 153 -16.18 41.21 25.75
N ILE A 154 -14.92 41.33 26.20
CA ILE A 154 -13.77 40.82 25.45
C ILE A 154 -13.85 39.30 25.31
N GLY A 155 -14.16 38.58 26.39
CA GLY A 155 -14.31 37.13 26.37
C GLY A 155 -15.43 36.66 25.43
N LEU A 156 -16.59 37.34 25.44
CA LEU A 156 -17.69 37.06 24.53
C LEU A 156 -17.33 37.37 23.08
N GLY A 157 -16.66 38.50 22.83
CA GLY A 157 -16.17 38.89 21.52
C GLY A 157 -15.16 37.89 20.94
N LEU A 158 -14.24 37.39 21.76
CA LEU A 158 -13.30 36.33 21.37
C LEU A 158 -14.02 35.00 21.11
N ALA A 159 -15.01 34.64 21.93
CA ALA A 159 -15.76 33.40 21.75
C ALA A 159 -16.54 33.39 20.42
N VAL A 160 -17.29 34.46 20.13
CA VAL A 160 -18.07 34.61 18.89
C VAL A 160 -17.15 34.82 17.68
N GLY A 161 -16.08 35.61 17.84
CA GLY A 161 -15.09 35.89 16.80
C GLY A 161 -14.08 34.77 16.56
N SER A 162 -14.05 33.73 17.40
CA SER A 162 -13.06 32.63 17.31
C SER A 162 -13.09 31.94 15.95
N TYR A 163 -14.28 31.73 15.38
CA TYR A 163 -14.42 31.16 14.04
C TYR A 163 -13.74 32.04 12.98
N THR A 164 -13.99 33.34 13.00
CA THR A 164 -13.41 34.29 12.04
C THR A 164 -11.89 34.37 12.18
N ILE A 165 -11.38 34.36 13.41
CA ILE A 165 -9.93 34.36 13.68
C ILE A 165 -9.29 33.07 13.15
N LEU A 166 -9.86 31.90 13.47
CA LEU A 166 -9.35 30.61 13.02
C LEU A 166 -9.39 30.48 11.49
N TYR A 167 -10.49 30.92 10.87
CA TYR A 167 -10.66 30.92 9.42
C TYR A 167 -9.66 31.87 8.73
N ALA A 168 -9.42 33.06 9.28
CA ALA A 168 -8.47 34.02 8.73
C ALA A 168 -7.00 33.55 8.84
N ILE A 169 -6.65 32.82 9.89
CA ILE A 169 -5.31 32.21 10.04
C ILE A 169 -5.15 31.05 9.06
N ASN A 170 -6.10 30.11 9.08
CA ASN A 170 -6.09 28.97 8.18
C ASN A 170 -7.49 28.36 8.04
N PRO A 171 -8.12 28.41 6.86
CA PRO A 171 -9.45 27.85 6.65
C PRO A 171 -9.52 26.33 6.92
N ALA A 172 -8.39 25.61 6.88
CA ALA A 172 -8.31 24.20 7.25
C ALA A 172 -8.55 23.92 8.73
N LEU A 173 -8.44 24.92 9.62
CA LEU A 173 -8.73 24.77 11.06
C LEU A 173 -10.23 24.72 11.36
N THR A 174 -11.05 25.22 10.43
CA THR A 174 -12.52 25.20 10.53
C THR A 174 -13.15 24.11 9.67
N GLN A 175 -12.38 23.48 8.79
CA GLN A 175 -12.83 22.39 7.91
C GLN A 175 -12.32 21.04 8.42
N PHE A 176 -13.17 20.32 9.15
CA PHE A 176 -12.84 18.96 9.60
C PHE A 176 -12.76 18.01 8.40
N LYS A 177 -11.62 17.32 8.26
CA LYS A 177 -11.44 16.28 7.26
C LYS A 177 -12.16 15.02 7.71
N ASN A 178 -13.08 14.52 6.90
CA ASN A 178 -13.73 13.23 7.13
C ASN A 178 -12.70 12.09 7.02
N LEU A 179 -12.87 11.06 7.84
CA LEU A 179 -12.10 9.83 7.71
C LEU A 179 -12.52 9.13 6.41
N LYS A 180 -11.53 8.83 5.56
CA LYS A 180 -11.71 8.11 4.30
C LYS A 180 -11.10 6.71 4.44
N LEU A 181 -11.91 5.68 4.24
CA LEU A 181 -11.46 4.29 4.18
C LEU A 181 -11.55 3.79 2.74
N LEU A 182 -10.47 3.19 2.23
CA LEU A 182 -10.46 2.60 0.90
C LEU A 182 -11.40 1.39 0.87
N TYR A 183 -12.36 1.39 -0.06
CA TYR A 183 -13.32 0.30 -0.24
C TYR A 183 -12.88 -0.61 -1.38
N VAL A 184 -12.46 -1.83 -1.04
CA VAL A 184 -12.20 -2.90 -2.00
C VAL A 184 -13.40 -3.85 -1.97
N PRO A 185 -14.26 -3.89 -3.01
CA PRO A 185 -15.38 -4.82 -3.02
C PRO A 185 -14.86 -6.25 -3.07
N ALA A 186 -15.29 -7.10 -2.12
CA ALA A 186 -15.10 -8.53 -2.25
C ALA A 186 -15.90 -9.02 -3.47
N GLN A 187 -15.23 -9.70 -4.41
CA GLN A 187 -15.89 -10.33 -5.54
C GLN A 187 -16.07 -11.82 -5.23
N ASP A 188 -17.31 -12.30 -5.25
CA ASP A 188 -17.58 -13.73 -5.11
C ASP A 188 -16.90 -14.49 -6.26
N VAL A 189 -15.99 -15.39 -5.89
CA VAL A 189 -15.18 -16.17 -6.83
C VAL A 189 -16.07 -17.06 -7.72
N ASN A 190 -17.27 -17.41 -7.25
CA ASN A 190 -18.27 -18.17 -8.01
C ASN A 190 -18.95 -17.38 -9.12
N LEU A 191 -18.84 -16.04 -9.13
CA LEU A 191 -19.41 -15.15 -10.15
C LEU A 191 -18.40 -14.72 -11.21
N ILE A 192 -17.15 -15.21 -11.14
CA ILE A 192 -16.12 -14.83 -12.10
C ILE A 192 -16.40 -15.45 -13.47
N VAL A 193 -16.46 -14.59 -14.48
CA VAL A 193 -16.49 -14.94 -15.90
C VAL A 193 -15.22 -14.44 -16.57
N MET A 194 -14.55 -15.33 -17.31
CA MET A 194 -13.29 -15.00 -17.99
C MET A 194 -13.43 -15.06 -19.50
N ASP A 195 -13.15 -13.94 -20.16
CA ASP A 195 -12.94 -13.91 -21.60
C ASP A 195 -11.45 -13.81 -21.90
N LYS A 196 -10.78 -14.98 -21.98
CA LYS A 196 -9.39 -15.08 -22.47
C LYS A 196 -9.26 -14.96 -24.00
N GLY A 197 -10.35 -14.67 -24.73
CA GLY A 197 -10.40 -14.66 -26.18
C GLY A 197 -10.49 -16.03 -26.85
N THR A 198 -10.41 -16.06 -28.18
CA THR A 198 -10.48 -17.29 -28.97
C THR A 198 -9.17 -18.09 -28.94
N PRO A 199 -9.22 -19.41 -28.72
CA PRO A 199 -8.07 -20.30 -28.91
C PRO A 199 -7.41 -20.13 -30.30
N GLY A 200 -6.17 -19.65 -30.32
CA GLY A 200 -5.41 -19.35 -31.54
C GLY A 200 -5.08 -17.85 -31.75
N ASP A 201 -5.75 -16.94 -31.04
CA ASP A 201 -5.36 -15.51 -30.95
C ASP A 201 -4.14 -15.28 -30.04
N PHE A 202 -3.62 -16.35 -29.43
CA PHE A 202 -2.43 -16.38 -28.58
C PHE A 202 -1.11 -16.34 -29.39
N SER A 203 -1.18 -16.24 -30.72
CA SER A 203 0.00 -16.11 -31.58
C SER A 203 0.55 -14.68 -31.64
N SER A 204 -0.20 -13.68 -31.17
CA SER A 204 0.27 -12.32 -30.94
C SER A 204 0.54 -12.09 -29.45
N VAL A 205 1.39 -12.92 -28.85
CA VAL A 205 2.00 -12.62 -27.55
C VAL A 205 3.03 -11.54 -27.79
N SER A 206 2.77 -10.34 -27.27
CA SER A 206 3.76 -9.28 -27.22
C SER A 206 4.72 -9.60 -26.09
N TYR A 207 5.97 -9.91 -26.43
CA TYR A 207 7.02 -10.12 -25.45
C TYR A 207 7.34 -8.79 -24.76
N ALA A 208 7.23 -8.74 -23.42
CA ALA A 208 7.99 -7.74 -22.69
C ALA A 208 9.47 -8.01 -22.97
N SER A 209 10.20 -6.99 -23.41
CA SER A 209 11.62 -7.09 -23.77
C SER A 209 12.44 -7.74 -22.65
N GLY A 210 12.78 -9.02 -22.83
CA GLY A 210 13.82 -9.72 -22.05
C GLY A 210 13.39 -10.67 -20.93
N VAL A 211 12.11 -11.03 -20.78
CA VAL A 211 11.69 -12.01 -19.74
C VAL A 211 10.93 -13.17 -20.38
N GLY A 212 11.43 -14.40 -20.18
CA GLY A 212 10.75 -15.65 -20.50
C GLY A 212 10.93 -16.19 -21.94
N LYS A 213 11.05 -17.52 -22.07
CA LYS A 213 11.21 -18.25 -23.35
C LYS A 213 10.19 -19.38 -23.46
N ASN A 214 9.73 -19.69 -24.66
CA ASN A 214 8.87 -20.88 -24.85
C ASN A 214 9.70 -22.13 -24.56
N ARG A 215 9.17 -23.03 -23.72
CA ARG A 215 9.82 -24.29 -23.36
C ARG A 215 8.98 -25.47 -23.87
N LYS A 216 9.66 -26.58 -24.12
CA LYS A 216 9.02 -27.85 -24.45
C LYS A 216 8.35 -28.44 -23.21
N ILE A 217 7.36 -29.31 -23.41
CA ILE A 217 6.61 -29.92 -22.30
C ILE A 217 7.46 -30.84 -21.41
N ASP A 218 8.58 -31.35 -21.91
CA ASP A 218 9.55 -32.17 -21.16
C ASP A 218 10.48 -31.33 -20.27
N ASN A 219 10.45 -30.00 -20.37
CA ASN A 219 11.24 -29.12 -19.51
C ASN A 219 10.80 -29.26 -18.04
N THR A 220 11.77 -29.31 -17.12
CA THR A 220 11.55 -29.60 -15.70
C THR A 220 11.76 -28.39 -14.78
N GLU A 221 12.01 -27.19 -15.33
CA GLU A 221 12.40 -25.99 -14.57
C GLU A 221 11.38 -25.61 -13.48
N PHE A 222 10.10 -25.87 -13.74
CA PHE A 222 8.99 -25.52 -12.84
C PHE A 222 8.41 -26.73 -12.09
N ASP A 223 8.95 -27.94 -12.28
CA ASP A 223 8.33 -29.17 -11.78
C ASP A 223 8.27 -29.20 -10.26
N ASP A 224 9.35 -28.80 -9.58
CA ASP A 224 9.39 -28.79 -8.11
C ASP A 224 8.46 -27.73 -7.50
N MET A 225 8.36 -26.56 -8.15
CA MET A 225 7.36 -25.54 -7.81
C MET A 225 5.94 -26.07 -7.98
N PHE A 226 5.64 -26.73 -9.11
CA PHE A 226 4.33 -27.33 -9.34
C PHE A 226 4.01 -28.43 -8.33
N LYS A 227 4.98 -29.29 -7.98
CA LYS A 227 4.81 -30.31 -6.93
C LYS A 227 4.45 -29.66 -5.59
N ALA A 228 5.18 -28.63 -5.20
CA ALA A 228 4.96 -27.94 -3.93
C ALA A 228 3.54 -27.33 -3.84
N PHE A 229 3.11 -26.61 -4.88
CA PHE A 229 1.76 -26.02 -4.90
C PHE A 229 0.65 -27.07 -5.05
N ALA A 230 0.85 -28.10 -5.86
CA ALA A 230 -0.16 -29.16 -6.04
C ALA A 230 -0.40 -29.94 -4.74
N ASN A 231 0.64 -30.15 -3.94
CA ASN A 231 0.56 -30.79 -2.63
C ASN A 231 -0.34 -30.03 -1.63
N CYS A 232 -0.48 -28.69 -1.76
CA CYS A 232 -1.43 -27.92 -0.94
C CYS A 232 -2.88 -28.41 -1.05
N PHE A 233 -3.24 -29.03 -2.18
CA PHE A 233 -4.62 -29.35 -2.54
C PHE A 233 -4.80 -30.81 -2.94
N ASN A 234 -3.79 -31.66 -2.68
CA ASN A 234 -3.75 -33.06 -3.11
C ASN A 234 -3.97 -33.23 -4.62
N LEU A 235 -3.42 -32.33 -5.44
CA LEU A 235 -3.52 -32.39 -6.90
C LEU A 235 -2.34 -33.16 -7.51
N ASP A 236 -2.56 -33.79 -8.67
CA ASP A 236 -1.44 -34.22 -9.50
C ASP A 236 -0.76 -32.98 -10.11
N TRP A 237 0.49 -32.73 -9.74
CA TRP A 237 1.27 -31.56 -10.16
C TRP A 237 1.38 -31.42 -11.68
N ARG A 238 1.25 -32.53 -12.42
CA ARG A 238 1.29 -32.52 -13.88
C ARG A 238 0.06 -31.84 -14.47
N VAL A 239 -1.06 -31.75 -13.76
CA VAL A 239 -2.21 -30.90 -14.16
C VAL A 239 -1.77 -29.43 -14.24
N LEU A 240 -1.02 -28.95 -13.25
CA LEU A 240 -0.47 -27.58 -13.25
C LEU A 240 0.48 -27.37 -14.43
N LYS A 241 1.38 -28.34 -14.68
CA LYS A 241 2.30 -28.32 -15.82
C LYS A 241 1.59 -28.31 -17.16
N GLY A 242 0.58 -29.16 -17.34
CA GLY A 242 -0.19 -29.23 -18.58
C GLY A 242 -0.92 -27.92 -18.87
N ILE A 243 -1.52 -27.29 -17.85
CA ILE A 243 -2.18 -25.99 -17.99
C ILE A 243 -1.15 -24.91 -18.31
N ALA A 244 -0.07 -24.83 -17.55
CA ALA A 244 0.97 -23.84 -17.79
C ALA A 244 1.60 -23.97 -19.19
N TYR A 245 1.83 -25.19 -19.65
CA TYR A 245 2.30 -25.46 -21.01
C TYR A 245 1.25 -25.04 -22.06
N GLN A 246 -0.03 -25.35 -21.84
CA GLN A 246 -1.07 -25.00 -22.79
C GLN A 246 -1.30 -23.48 -22.88
N GLU A 247 -1.27 -22.78 -21.76
CA GLU A 247 -1.56 -21.35 -21.64
C GLU A 247 -0.38 -20.47 -22.08
N SER A 248 0.86 -20.87 -21.75
CA SER A 248 2.04 -20.02 -21.98
C SER A 248 3.21 -20.72 -22.65
N ARG A 249 3.14 -22.03 -22.91
CA ARG A 249 4.32 -22.86 -23.27
C ARG A 249 5.40 -22.79 -22.20
N LEU A 250 4.99 -22.82 -20.93
CA LEU A 250 5.85 -22.68 -19.76
C LEU A 250 6.68 -21.40 -19.85
N ASN A 251 6.06 -20.29 -20.21
CA ASN A 251 6.70 -18.98 -20.35
C ASN A 251 6.07 -17.97 -19.38
N GLU A 252 6.76 -17.76 -18.27
CA GLU A 252 6.44 -16.81 -17.21
C GLU A 252 6.39 -15.34 -17.68
N GLY A 253 7.08 -15.01 -18.77
CA GLY A 253 7.04 -13.67 -19.37
C GLY A 253 5.85 -13.42 -20.31
N SER A 254 5.03 -14.44 -20.59
CA SER A 254 3.94 -14.34 -21.56
C SER A 254 2.84 -13.36 -21.12
N THR A 255 2.44 -12.45 -22.01
CA THR A 255 1.24 -11.61 -21.86
C THR A 255 0.38 -11.72 -23.12
N ASN A 256 -0.91 -12.05 -22.97
CA ASN A 256 -1.84 -12.04 -24.09
C ASN A 256 -2.47 -10.66 -24.34
N LYS A 257 -3.14 -10.52 -25.49
CA LYS A 257 -3.81 -9.27 -25.90
C LYS A 257 -4.93 -8.77 -24.97
N TYR A 258 -5.37 -9.61 -24.02
CA TYR A 258 -6.41 -9.28 -23.03
C TYR A 258 -5.82 -8.99 -21.65
N GLY A 259 -4.49 -8.88 -21.53
CA GLY A 259 -3.78 -8.51 -20.30
C GLY A 259 -3.58 -9.65 -19.31
N PHE A 260 -3.80 -10.90 -19.70
CA PHE A 260 -3.46 -12.06 -18.85
C PHE A 260 -1.97 -12.38 -18.99
N LYS A 261 -1.34 -12.70 -17.86
CA LYS A 261 0.11 -12.76 -17.68
C LYS A 261 0.58 -14.09 -17.11
N GLY A 262 1.81 -14.47 -17.41
CA GLY A 262 2.53 -15.57 -16.76
C GLY A 262 2.09 -16.97 -17.19
N LEU A 263 2.57 -17.96 -16.43
CA LEU A 263 2.43 -19.38 -16.72
C LEU A 263 0.97 -19.83 -16.96
N PHE A 264 0.07 -19.39 -16.09
CA PHE A 264 -1.36 -19.70 -16.05
C PHE A 264 -2.22 -18.64 -16.75
N GLN A 265 -1.60 -17.63 -17.36
CA GLN A 265 -2.31 -16.51 -17.99
C GLN A 265 -3.40 -15.99 -17.03
N THR A 266 -2.97 -15.41 -15.91
CA THR A 266 -3.83 -14.81 -14.88
C THR A 266 -3.86 -13.29 -15.07
N ARG A 267 -4.99 -12.62 -14.81
CA ARG A 267 -5.14 -11.15 -14.91
C ARG A 267 -5.19 -10.52 -13.52
N GLU A 268 -4.72 -9.27 -13.43
CA GLU A 268 -4.55 -8.55 -12.16
C GLU A 268 -5.85 -8.37 -11.36
N ASP A 269 -6.97 -8.22 -12.05
CA ASP A 269 -8.30 -8.06 -11.45
C ASP A 269 -8.89 -9.37 -10.92
N PHE A 270 -8.49 -10.52 -11.46
CA PHE A 270 -8.98 -11.84 -11.02
C PHE A 270 -8.10 -12.49 -9.96
N CYS A 271 -6.80 -12.17 -9.96
CA CYS A 271 -5.84 -12.74 -9.04
C CYS A 271 -6.21 -12.58 -7.56
N PRO A 272 -6.68 -11.41 -7.06
CA PRO A 272 -7.07 -11.26 -5.65
C PRO A 272 -8.19 -12.20 -5.24
N SER A 273 -9.18 -12.42 -6.12
CA SER A 273 -10.29 -13.35 -5.87
C SER A 273 -9.80 -14.79 -5.78
N TYR A 274 -8.81 -15.17 -6.58
CA TYR A 274 -8.16 -16.48 -6.47
C TYR A 274 -7.24 -16.63 -5.27
N LEU A 275 -6.81 -15.54 -4.66
CA LEU A 275 -5.95 -15.56 -3.48
C LEU A 275 -6.66 -14.95 -2.25
N SER A 276 -7.99 -15.00 -2.23
CA SER A 276 -8.81 -14.41 -1.16
C SER A 276 -8.52 -15.02 0.22
N GLY A 277 -8.21 -16.33 0.25
CA GLY A 277 -7.75 -17.02 1.47
C GLY A 277 -6.26 -16.80 1.80
N TYR A 278 -5.51 -16.08 0.97
CA TYR A 278 -4.07 -15.87 1.10
C TYR A 278 -3.69 -14.39 0.89
N PRO A 279 -4.05 -13.47 1.82
CA PRO A 279 -3.88 -12.03 1.65
C PRO A 279 -2.44 -11.59 1.34
N ALA A 280 -1.45 -12.24 1.95
CA ALA A 280 -0.03 -11.96 1.69
C ALA A 280 0.35 -12.22 0.21
N TRP A 281 -0.17 -13.30 -0.37
CA TRP A 281 0.02 -13.64 -1.78
C TRP A 281 -0.79 -12.70 -2.70
N SER A 282 -2.02 -12.35 -2.30
CA SER A 282 -2.89 -11.42 -3.02
C SER A 282 -2.25 -10.04 -3.22
N ALA A 283 -1.38 -9.58 -2.31
CA ALA A 283 -0.69 -8.30 -2.43
C ALA A 283 0.18 -8.20 -3.70
N TYR A 284 0.67 -9.33 -4.21
CA TYR A 284 1.52 -9.41 -5.40
C TYR A 284 0.75 -9.49 -6.72
N CYS A 285 -0.59 -9.51 -6.69
CA CYS A 285 -1.42 -9.64 -7.89
C CYS A 285 -1.25 -8.50 -8.90
N LYS A 286 -0.91 -7.29 -8.47
CA LYS A 286 -0.74 -6.13 -9.36
C LYS A 286 0.63 -6.12 -10.05
N THR A 287 1.68 -6.56 -9.36
CA THR A 287 3.07 -6.36 -9.80
C THR A 287 3.82 -7.66 -10.09
N GLY A 288 3.32 -8.80 -9.60
CA GLY A 288 4.05 -10.07 -9.55
C GLY A 288 3.56 -11.15 -10.51
N LEU A 289 2.58 -10.88 -11.40
CA LEU A 289 2.00 -11.96 -12.22
C LEU A 289 2.94 -12.58 -13.28
N HIS A 290 4.09 -11.95 -13.55
CA HIS A 290 5.17 -12.57 -14.34
C HIS A 290 6.12 -13.43 -13.50
N ASN A 291 6.07 -13.33 -12.18
CA ASN A 291 6.79 -14.24 -11.31
C ASN A 291 6.09 -15.61 -11.32
N ALA A 292 6.84 -16.65 -11.64
CA ALA A 292 6.33 -18.02 -11.79
C ALA A 292 5.59 -18.51 -10.52
N TRP A 293 6.08 -18.17 -9.33
CA TRP A 293 5.49 -18.59 -8.06
C TRP A 293 4.18 -17.87 -7.75
N ILE A 294 4.14 -16.54 -7.90
CA ILE A 294 2.90 -15.76 -7.70
C ILE A 294 1.83 -16.19 -8.69
N ASN A 295 2.22 -16.39 -9.95
CA ASN A 295 1.29 -16.82 -10.98
C ASN A 295 0.77 -18.24 -10.73
N THR A 296 1.64 -19.14 -10.26
CA THR A 296 1.27 -20.51 -9.88
C THR A 296 0.37 -20.53 -8.66
N ALA A 297 0.61 -19.70 -7.64
CA ALA A 297 -0.25 -19.57 -6.47
C ALA A 297 -1.70 -19.23 -6.85
N ALA A 298 -1.89 -18.25 -7.73
CA ALA A 298 -3.22 -17.91 -8.25
C ALA A 298 -3.82 -19.03 -9.11
N GLY A 299 -2.99 -19.64 -9.98
CA GLY A 299 -3.41 -20.71 -10.88
C GLY A 299 -3.88 -21.97 -10.14
N VAL A 300 -3.11 -22.46 -9.17
CA VAL A 300 -3.42 -23.68 -8.42
C VAL A 300 -4.72 -23.53 -7.63
N ASN A 301 -4.96 -22.38 -6.99
CA ASN A 301 -6.19 -22.19 -6.20
C ASN A 301 -7.42 -22.08 -7.12
N SER A 302 -7.29 -21.44 -8.28
CA SER A 302 -8.33 -21.45 -9.32
C SER A 302 -8.69 -22.87 -9.76
N ILE A 303 -7.68 -23.71 -10.01
CA ILE A 303 -7.86 -25.10 -10.47
C ILE A 303 -8.50 -25.96 -9.39
N TYR A 304 -8.05 -25.81 -8.15
CA TYR A 304 -8.62 -26.52 -7.00
C TYR A 304 -10.11 -26.20 -6.83
N GLN A 305 -10.48 -24.92 -6.84
CA GLN A 305 -11.88 -24.51 -6.73
C GLN A 305 -12.76 -25.07 -7.86
N ALA A 306 -12.25 -25.09 -9.09
CA ALA A 306 -12.95 -25.68 -10.22
C ALA A 306 -13.19 -27.19 -10.02
N LEU A 307 -12.17 -27.91 -9.53
CA LEU A 307 -12.26 -29.35 -9.29
C LEU A 307 -13.27 -29.67 -8.18
N GLU A 308 -13.25 -28.93 -7.08
CA GLU A 308 -14.22 -29.12 -5.98
C GLU A 308 -15.65 -28.78 -6.43
N LYS A 309 -15.83 -27.80 -7.31
CA LYS A 309 -17.13 -27.50 -7.92
C LYS A 309 -17.65 -28.63 -8.81
N VAL A 310 -16.80 -29.19 -9.68
CA VAL A 310 -17.16 -30.36 -10.50
C VAL A 310 -17.58 -31.53 -9.63
N ARG A 311 -16.86 -31.78 -8.52
CA ARG A 311 -17.22 -32.85 -7.58
C ARG A 311 -18.55 -32.59 -6.89
N ALA A 312 -18.75 -31.37 -6.39
CA ALA A 312 -19.98 -31.01 -5.68
C ALA A 312 -21.22 -31.12 -6.57
N GLU A 313 -21.13 -30.71 -7.84
CA GLU A 313 -22.29 -30.65 -8.75
C GLU A 313 -22.49 -31.94 -9.57
N CYS A 314 -21.40 -32.63 -9.91
CA CYS A 314 -21.40 -33.71 -10.89
C CYS A 314 -20.70 -35.00 -10.41
N SER A 315 -20.58 -35.24 -9.09
CA SER A 315 -19.91 -36.42 -8.51
C SER A 315 -20.24 -37.71 -9.30
N ASP A 316 -19.18 -38.37 -9.78
CA ASP A 316 -19.20 -39.64 -10.54
C ASP A 316 -19.94 -39.66 -11.89
N LYS A 317 -20.50 -38.52 -12.34
CA LYS A 317 -21.17 -38.41 -13.65
C LYS A 317 -20.20 -38.16 -14.81
N LEU A 318 -19.05 -37.55 -14.51
CA LEU A 318 -18.00 -37.29 -15.49
C LEU A 318 -16.88 -38.31 -15.35
N ASN A 319 -16.44 -38.89 -16.47
CA ASN A 319 -15.19 -39.64 -16.51
C ASN A 319 -13.98 -38.71 -16.33
N THR A 320 -12.81 -39.26 -16.04
CA THR A 320 -11.58 -38.49 -15.81
C THR A 320 -11.28 -37.47 -16.92
N PHE A 321 -11.44 -37.87 -18.19
CA PHE A 321 -11.14 -37.01 -19.33
C PHE A 321 -12.11 -35.81 -19.44
N ASP A 322 -13.38 -36.05 -19.15
CA ASP A 322 -14.40 -35.00 -19.10
C ASP A 322 -14.24 -34.11 -17.85
N THR A 323 -13.79 -34.67 -16.71
CA THR A 323 -13.41 -33.88 -15.53
C THR A 323 -12.23 -32.95 -15.83
N PHE A 324 -11.19 -33.44 -16.52
CA PHE A 324 -10.09 -32.60 -17.00
C PHE A 324 -10.55 -31.49 -17.94
N THR A 325 -11.46 -31.82 -18.85
CA THR A 325 -12.07 -30.84 -19.76
C THR A 325 -12.81 -29.76 -18.96
N ALA A 326 -13.61 -30.15 -17.96
CA ALA A 326 -14.37 -29.23 -17.11
C ALA A 326 -13.46 -28.31 -16.27
N VAL A 327 -12.40 -28.85 -15.66
CA VAL A 327 -11.40 -28.06 -14.91
C VAL A 327 -10.78 -26.98 -15.81
N TYR A 328 -10.44 -27.32 -17.06
CA TYR A 328 -9.89 -26.32 -17.98
C TYR A 328 -10.93 -25.34 -18.52
N ILE A 329 -12.20 -25.74 -18.65
CA ILE A 329 -13.30 -24.80 -18.94
C ILE A 329 -13.37 -23.73 -17.86
N ALA A 330 -13.27 -24.09 -16.57
CA ALA A 330 -13.22 -23.10 -15.49
C ALA A 330 -11.99 -22.19 -15.60
N HIS A 331 -10.82 -22.75 -15.89
CA HIS A 331 -9.59 -21.98 -16.03
C HIS A 331 -9.68 -20.93 -17.15
N ASN A 332 -10.37 -21.25 -18.25
CA ASN A 332 -10.45 -20.37 -19.40
C ASN A 332 -11.71 -19.47 -19.37
N SER A 333 -12.84 -19.93 -18.82
CA SER A 333 -14.14 -19.24 -18.81
C SER A 333 -14.61 -18.77 -17.43
N GLY A 334 -13.85 -19.02 -16.38
CA GLY A 334 -14.18 -18.70 -14.99
C GLY A 334 -15.12 -19.73 -14.35
N ASN A 335 -15.19 -19.71 -13.01
CA ASN A 335 -16.02 -20.64 -12.23
C ASN A 335 -17.52 -20.49 -12.51
N PHE A 336 -17.98 -19.28 -12.83
CA PHE A 336 -19.38 -19.07 -13.23
C PHE A 336 -19.68 -19.70 -14.60
N GLY A 337 -18.75 -19.56 -15.55
CA GLY A 337 -18.84 -20.20 -16.86
C GLY A 337 -18.85 -21.72 -16.75
N LEU A 338 -18.04 -22.29 -15.86
CA LEU A 338 -18.11 -23.72 -15.53
C LEU A 338 -19.47 -24.11 -14.95
N ALA A 339 -19.97 -23.39 -13.93
CA ALA A 339 -21.26 -23.68 -13.29
C ALA A 339 -22.38 -23.80 -14.33
N LYS A 340 -22.48 -22.78 -15.20
CA LYS A 340 -23.49 -22.76 -16.26
C LYS A 340 -23.27 -23.83 -17.32
N THR A 341 -22.04 -24.24 -17.56
CA THR A 341 -21.73 -25.35 -18.47
C THR A 341 -22.20 -26.68 -17.89
N LEU A 342 -21.93 -26.94 -16.61
CA LEU A 342 -22.36 -28.16 -15.92
C LEU A 342 -23.89 -28.23 -15.83
N GLU A 343 -24.54 -27.11 -15.49
CA GLU A 343 -26.00 -26.98 -15.49
C GLU A 343 -26.60 -27.24 -16.88
N ASN A 344 -26.09 -26.55 -17.91
CA ASN A 344 -26.62 -26.68 -19.28
C ASN A 344 -26.38 -28.06 -19.91
N SER A 345 -25.32 -28.75 -19.48
CA SER A 345 -25.02 -30.12 -19.92
C SER A 345 -25.70 -31.19 -19.05
N ASN A 346 -26.36 -30.80 -17.96
CA ASN A 346 -26.89 -31.72 -16.94
C ASN A 346 -25.82 -32.71 -16.46
N CYS A 347 -24.58 -32.22 -16.28
CA CYS A 347 -23.40 -33.03 -15.97
C CYS A 347 -23.14 -34.20 -16.94
N GLN A 348 -23.70 -34.18 -18.15
CA GLN A 348 -23.32 -35.13 -19.20
C GLN A 348 -21.96 -34.71 -19.76
N GLY A 349 -21.09 -35.69 -19.99
CA GLY A 349 -19.77 -35.48 -20.56
C GLY A 349 -19.80 -34.97 -22.01
N TRP A 350 -18.75 -35.24 -22.76
CA TRP A 350 -18.73 -34.84 -24.18
C TRP A 350 -19.78 -35.59 -25.02
N PRO A 351 -20.51 -34.93 -25.95
CA PRO A 351 -20.40 -33.54 -26.41
C PRO A 351 -21.27 -32.53 -25.66
N ALA A 352 -22.08 -32.93 -24.67
CA ALA A 352 -23.04 -32.05 -24.00
C ALA A 352 -22.38 -30.85 -23.30
N MET A 353 -21.20 -31.02 -22.67
CA MET A 353 -20.44 -29.89 -22.12
C MET A 353 -20.03 -28.86 -23.18
N ARG A 354 -19.74 -29.29 -24.42
CA ARG A 354 -19.41 -28.37 -25.53
C ARG A 354 -20.58 -27.46 -25.85
N ASP A 355 -21.75 -28.05 -25.97
CA ASP A 355 -22.98 -27.36 -26.32
C ASP A 355 -23.47 -26.49 -25.14
N GLY A 356 -23.26 -26.96 -23.91
CA GLY A 356 -23.53 -26.21 -22.68
C GLY A 356 -22.69 -24.94 -22.53
N LEU A 357 -21.40 -24.99 -22.87
CA LEU A 357 -20.53 -23.81 -22.85
C LEU A 357 -20.89 -22.81 -23.97
N GLU A 358 -21.27 -23.29 -25.14
CA GLU A 358 -21.79 -22.45 -26.23
C GLU A 358 -23.07 -21.73 -25.82
N LYS A 359 -24.00 -22.43 -25.15
CA LYS A 359 -25.22 -21.83 -24.63
C LYS A 359 -24.93 -20.74 -23.60
N PHE A 360 -24.03 -21.00 -22.64
CA PHE A 360 -23.60 -19.99 -21.67
C PHE A 360 -23.08 -18.71 -22.34
N TRP A 361 -22.14 -18.84 -23.28
CA TRP A 361 -21.54 -17.66 -23.93
C TRP A 361 -22.54 -16.88 -24.80
N LYS A 362 -23.51 -17.56 -25.42
CA LYS A 362 -24.62 -16.91 -26.15
C LYS A 362 -25.48 -16.06 -25.21
N GLU A 363 -25.78 -16.58 -24.03
CA GLU A 363 -26.62 -15.89 -23.04
C GLU A 363 -25.86 -14.78 -22.31
N TYR A 364 -24.61 -15.02 -21.93
CA TYR A 364 -23.79 -14.06 -21.19
C TYR A 364 -23.47 -12.81 -22.02
N LYS A 365 -23.15 -12.97 -23.31
CA LYS A 365 -22.77 -11.84 -24.17
C LYS A 365 -23.96 -11.05 -24.75
N LYS A 366 -25.22 -11.43 -24.51
CA LYS A 366 -26.46 -10.84 -25.08
C LYS A 366 -26.23 -9.56 -25.93
N ARG A 367 -25.85 -9.77 -27.19
CA ARG A 367 -25.64 -8.81 -28.30
C ARG A 367 -24.53 -7.73 -28.13
N PRO A 368 -23.27 -8.02 -28.52
CA PRO A 368 -22.36 -7.03 -29.07
C PRO A 368 -22.32 -7.16 -30.61
N LYS A 369 -22.01 -6.08 -31.34
CA LYS A 369 -21.83 -6.08 -32.81
C LYS A 369 -20.74 -7.08 -33.32
N ASN A 370 -19.98 -7.71 -32.42
CA ASN A 370 -18.75 -8.46 -32.72
C ASN A 370 -18.76 -9.93 -32.21
N TRP A 371 -19.92 -10.54 -31.94
CA TRP A 371 -19.97 -11.96 -31.57
C TRP A 371 -19.66 -12.88 -32.77
N SER A 372 -18.69 -13.78 -32.61
CA SER A 372 -18.37 -14.82 -33.59
C SER A 372 -19.11 -16.11 -33.23
N PRO A 373 -19.96 -16.67 -34.12
CA PRO A 373 -20.60 -17.97 -33.91
C PRO A 373 -19.59 -19.07 -33.52
N GLY A 374 -19.98 -19.94 -32.59
CA GLY A 374 -19.11 -21.02 -32.10
C GLY A 374 -18.00 -20.56 -31.15
N PHE A 375 -18.19 -19.42 -30.47
CA PHE A 375 -17.21 -18.92 -29.51
C PHE A 375 -17.03 -19.87 -28.33
N GLY A 376 -18.12 -20.35 -27.73
CA GLY A 376 -18.06 -21.30 -26.62
C GLY A 376 -17.61 -22.68 -27.08
N THR A 377 -18.04 -23.14 -28.27
CA THR A 377 -17.59 -24.43 -28.81
C THR A 377 -16.07 -24.47 -29.01
N ARG A 378 -15.46 -23.44 -29.60
CA ARG A 378 -13.99 -23.36 -29.76
C ARG A 378 -13.25 -23.43 -28.43
N ARG A 379 -13.80 -22.83 -27.37
CA ARG A 379 -13.21 -22.85 -26.02
C ARG A 379 -13.34 -24.23 -25.36
N ALA A 380 -14.48 -24.90 -25.54
CA ALA A 380 -14.68 -26.27 -25.08
C ALA A 380 -13.76 -27.24 -25.84
N ASP A 381 -13.62 -27.09 -27.15
CA ASP A 381 -12.69 -27.89 -27.96
C ASP A 381 -11.24 -27.68 -27.51
N TYR A 382 -10.86 -26.44 -27.19
CA TYR A 382 -9.54 -26.15 -26.65
C TYR A 382 -9.33 -26.75 -25.27
N ALA A 383 -10.34 -26.71 -24.40
CA ALA A 383 -10.31 -27.39 -23.11
C ALA A 383 -10.13 -28.91 -23.25
N ARG A 384 -10.80 -29.51 -24.22
CA ARG A 384 -10.65 -30.94 -24.52
C ARG A 384 -9.26 -31.27 -25.06
N LYS A 385 -8.64 -30.38 -25.84
CA LYS A 385 -7.22 -30.53 -26.24
C LYS A 385 -6.28 -30.46 -25.04
N THR A 386 -6.52 -29.56 -24.09
CA THR A 386 -5.72 -29.50 -22.86
C THR A 386 -5.88 -30.76 -22.02
N ALA A 387 -7.09 -31.32 -21.94
CA ALA A 387 -7.32 -32.59 -21.26
C ALA A 387 -6.47 -33.72 -21.87
N GLN A 388 -6.29 -33.73 -23.20
CA GLN A 388 -5.36 -34.66 -23.87
C GLN A 388 -3.91 -34.46 -23.42
N VAL A 389 -3.45 -33.20 -23.28
CA VAL A 389 -2.11 -32.91 -22.76
C VAL A 389 -1.89 -33.55 -21.38
N PHE A 390 -2.90 -33.57 -20.50
CA PHE A 390 -2.79 -34.20 -19.19
C PHE A 390 -2.61 -35.72 -19.29
N ILE A 391 -3.35 -36.37 -20.19
CA ILE A 391 -3.19 -37.81 -20.45
C ILE A 391 -1.80 -38.10 -21.02
N ASP A 392 -1.33 -37.28 -21.97
CA ASP A 392 -0.04 -37.47 -22.65
C ASP A 392 1.16 -37.36 -21.68
N ILE A 393 1.04 -36.55 -20.62
CA ILE A 393 2.04 -36.45 -19.54
C ILE A 393 1.78 -37.43 -18.37
N GLY A 394 0.81 -38.33 -18.53
CA GLY A 394 0.57 -39.47 -17.64
C GLY A 394 -0.30 -39.18 -16.43
N VAL A 395 -1.14 -38.14 -16.45
CA VAL A 395 -2.14 -37.88 -15.40
C VAL A 395 -3.28 -38.88 -15.53
N VAL A 396 -3.50 -39.68 -14.48
CA VAL A 396 -4.57 -40.69 -14.42
C VAL A 396 -5.77 -40.25 -13.58
N ASP A 397 -5.54 -39.37 -12.59
CA ASP A 397 -6.56 -38.76 -11.75
C ASP A 397 -6.11 -37.31 -11.43
N PRO A 398 -7.00 -36.31 -11.47
CA PRO A 398 -6.66 -34.96 -11.04
C PRO A 398 -6.23 -34.86 -9.56
N LYS A 399 -6.67 -35.77 -8.68
CA LYS A 399 -6.20 -35.91 -7.31
C LYS A 399 -5.05 -36.90 -7.23
N ASN A 400 -4.06 -36.58 -6.39
CA ASN A 400 -3.02 -37.51 -6.00
C ASN A 400 -3.36 -38.12 -4.63
N THR A 401 -3.67 -39.42 -4.59
CA THR A 401 -4.02 -40.15 -3.34
C THR A 401 -2.79 -40.60 -2.53
N SER A 402 -1.57 -40.36 -3.01
CA SER A 402 -0.33 -40.85 -2.41
C SER A 402 0.44 -39.84 -1.54
N GLN A 403 -0.01 -38.59 -1.44
CA GLN A 403 0.66 -37.56 -0.65
C GLN A 403 -0.13 -37.17 0.60
N ASN A 404 0.45 -37.49 1.77
CA ASN A 404 0.11 -36.89 3.05
C ASN A 404 1.03 -35.68 3.25
N GLY A 405 0.53 -34.45 3.32
CA GLY A 405 1.44 -33.36 3.72
C GLY A 405 0.97 -31.93 3.56
N ASN A 406 -0.08 -31.52 4.28
CA ASN A 406 -0.46 -30.10 4.38
C ASN A 406 0.63 -29.22 5.05
N ALA A 407 1.63 -29.83 5.71
CA ALA A 407 2.70 -29.15 6.45
C ALA A 407 3.73 -28.42 5.57
N GLN A 408 3.81 -28.69 4.26
CA GLN A 408 4.76 -28.05 3.33
C GLN A 408 4.09 -27.23 2.22
N CYS A 409 2.81 -26.89 2.36
CA CYS A 409 2.13 -26.06 1.40
C CYS A 409 2.76 -24.65 1.34
N PRO A 410 3.27 -24.18 0.18
CA PRO A 410 3.88 -22.85 0.08
C PRO A 410 2.93 -21.70 0.47
N LEU A 411 1.62 -21.87 0.26
CA LEU A 411 0.62 -20.86 0.58
C LEU A 411 0.46 -20.61 2.10
N ASN A 412 0.98 -21.50 2.96
CA ASN A 412 0.99 -21.33 4.41
C ASN A 412 2.11 -20.39 4.90
N PHE A 413 3.02 -19.98 4.02
CA PHE A 413 4.12 -19.08 4.32
C PHE A 413 3.96 -17.76 3.56
N SER A 414 4.69 -16.72 3.98
CA SER A 414 4.69 -15.46 3.23
C SER A 414 5.38 -15.66 1.86
N PRO A 415 4.93 -14.96 0.80
CA PRO A 415 5.54 -15.08 -0.54
C PRO A 415 7.06 -14.85 -0.53
N GLU A 416 7.54 -13.94 0.32
CA GLU A 416 8.96 -13.61 0.46
C GLU A 416 9.77 -14.74 1.09
N GLN A 417 9.16 -15.52 1.99
CA GLN A 417 9.78 -16.72 2.58
C GLN A 417 9.91 -17.85 1.56
N VAL A 418 8.95 -17.94 0.64
CA VAL A 418 8.88 -19.01 -0.37
C VAL A 418 9.67 -18.69 -1.63
N VAL A 419 9.72 -17.41 -2.01
CA VAL A 419 10.31 -16.95 -3.27
C VAL A 419 11.51 -16.04 -2.97
N PRO A 420 12.74 -16.61 -2.95
CA PRO A 420 13.99 -15.88 -2.69
C PRO A 420 14.18 -14.61 -3.54
N GLU A 421 13.59 -14.58 -4.75
CA GLU A 421 13.64 -13.45 -5.68
C GLU A 421 12.73 -12.29 -5.25
N LEU A 422 11.57 -12.60 -4.64
CA LEU A 422 10.71 -11.62 -3.97
C LEU A 422 11.36 -11.11 -2.68
N SER A 423 12.14 -11.97 -2.01
CA SER A 423 12.97 -11.59 -0.86
C SER A 423 14.36 -11.09 -1.24
N GLY A 424 14.60 -10.71 -2.50
CA GLY A 424 15.88 -10.14 -2.91
C GLY A 424 16.27 -8.95 -2.02
N LYS A 425 17.12 -9.23 -1.04
CA LYS A 425 17.65 -8.36 0.03
C LYS A 425 16.81 -7.13 0.39
N VAL A 426 15.59 -7.35 0.86
CA VAL A 426 15.11 -6.57 2.01
C VAL A 426 15.98 -7.04 3.18
N PRO A 427 16.82 -6.21 3.83
CA PRO A 427 17.55 -6.70 4.98
C PRO A 427 16.56 -7.26 5.98
N GLU A 428 16.90 -8.37 6.65
CA GLU A 428 16.07 -8.98 7.72
C GLU A 428 15.58 -7.95 8.76
N ASN A 429 16.25 -6.80 8.81
CA ASN A 429 16.02 -5.68 9.71
C ASN A 429 15.48 -4.41 9.03
N ILE A 430 14.82 -4.46 7.85
CA ILE A 430 14.28 -3.24 7.21
C ILE A 430 13.28 -2.50 8.10
N ASN A 431 12.57 -3.27 8.94
CA ASN A 431 11.64 -2.74 9.94
C ASN A 431 12.35 -2.31 11.24
N ALA A 432 13.58 -2.74 11.48
CA ALA A 432 14.34 -2.35 12.68
C ALA A 432 14.57 -0.85 12.73
N SER A 433 14.45 -0.26 13.90
CA SER A 433 14.89 1.13 14.12
C SER A 433 16.42 1.17 14.14
N PHE A 434 17.01 2.34 13.94
CA PHE A 434 18.47 2.50 14.05
C PHE A 434 18.82 3.72 14.89
N THR A 435 20.01 3.73 15.46
CA THR A 435 20.59 4.89 16.13
C THR A 435 21.99 5.16 15.59
N CYS A 436 22.50 6.38 15.77
CA CYS A 436 23.88 6.73 15.47
C CYS A 436 24.75 6.63 16.72
N SER A 437 26.04 6.37 16.55
CA SER A 437 27.00 6.34 17.66
C SER A 437 27.07 7.71 18.35
N PRO A 438 27.14 7.76 19.71
CA PRO A 438 27.32 9.01 20.46
C PRO A 438 28.57 9.81 20.08
N THR A 439 29.56 9.18 19.43
CA THR A 439 30.74 9.87 18.88
C THR A 439 30.42 10.91 17.80
N PHE A 440 29.20 10.88 17.26
CA PHE A 440 28.70 11.84 16.28
C PHE A 440 27.75 12.89 16.88
N ASP A 441 27.55 12.89 18.20
CA ASP A 441 26.74 13.91 18.88
C ASP A 441 27.30 15.31 18.59
N GLY A 442 26.43 16.25 18.21
CA GLY A 442 26.78 17.63 17.90
C GLY A 442 27.34 17.86 16.49
N LYS A 443 27.61 16.80 15.71
CA LYS A 443 28.11 16.92 14.34
C LYS A 443 27.08 17.56 13.41
N SER A 444 27.55 18.37 12.46
CA SER A 444 26.72 19.04 11.45
C SER A 444 26.80 18.35 10.08
N ILE A 445 25.64 18.13 9.48
CA ILE A 445 25.48 17.47 8.18
C ILE A 445 24.66 18.37 7.26
N ILE A 446 25.12 18.53 6.03
CA ILE A 446 24.30 19.08 4.94
C ILE A 446 23.98 18.00 3.92
N ALA A 447 22.70 17.81 3.62
CA ALA A 447 22.22 16.91 2.57
C ALA A 447 21.80 17.72 1.35
N ILE A 448 22.47 17.52 0.21
CA ILE A 448 22.16 18.17 -1.07
C ILE A 448 21.57 17.14 -2.03
N GLY A 449 20.45 17.45 -2.67
CA GLY A 449 19.90 16.55 -3.69
C GLY A 449 18.67 17.06 -4.43
N ASP A 450 17.98 16.12 -5.08
CA ASP A 450 16.81 16.33 -5.94
C ASP A 450 15.50 15.87 -5.27
N SER A 451 14.52 15.41 -6.06
CA SER A 451 13.22 14.90 -5.58
C SER A 451 13.38 13.75 -4.59
N ILE A 452 14.37 12.87 -4.78
CA ILE A 452 14.62 11.71 -3.91
C ILE A 452 15.07 12.17 -2.52
N THR A 453 15.82 13.27 -2.44
CA THR A 453 16.27 13.84 -1.14
C THR A 453 15.20 14.76 -0.52
N TYR A 454 14.32 15.36 -1.33
CA TYR A 454 13.27 16.28 -0.88
C TYR A 454 12.08 15.60 -0.18
N ASN A 455 11.74 14.36 -0.56
CA ASN A 455 10.54 13.63 -0.13
C ASN A 455 10.29 13.68 1.40
N ALA A 456 9.03 13.62 1.85
CA ALA A 456 8.62 13.72 3.25
C ALA A 456 9.32 12.69 4.16
N GLU A 457 9.60 11.51 3.61
CA GLU A 457 10.24 10.39 4.32
C GLU A 457 11.63 10.06 3.76
N SER A 458 12.32 11.04 3.18
CA SER A 458 13.63 10.83 2.56
C SER A 458 14.67 10.31 3.55
N PHE A 459 15.71 9.63 3.04
CA PHE A 459 16.80 9.08 3.84
C PHE A 459 17.46 10.15 4.75
N ALA A 460 17.55 11.41 4.29
CA ALA A 460 18.08 12.51 5.08
C ALA A 460 17.17 12.88 6.26
N LYS A 461 15.85 12.86 6.07
CA LYS A 461 14.88 13.08 7.15
C LYS A 461 14.83 11.89 8.12
N GLN A 462 14.98 10.67 7.62
CA GLN A 462 15.13 9.46 8.43
C GLN A 462 16.35 9.57 9.35
N ILE A 463 17.53 10.00 8.85
CA ILE A 463 18.72 10.24 9.68
C ILE A 463 18.43 11.30 10.74
N ARG A 464 17.83 12.43 10.35
CA ARG A 464 17.47 13.51 11.29
C ARG A 464 16.54 13.04 12.41
N SER A 465 15.59 12.15 12.09
CA SER A 465 14.64 11.61 13.06
C SER A 465 15.25 10.56 13.99
N ASN A 466 16.11 9.69 13.47
CA ASN A 466 16.67 8.54 14.21
C ASN A 466 17.99 8.88 14.93
N CYS A 467 18.65 9.98 14.54
CA CYS A 467 19.89 10.48 15.13
C CYS A 467 19.72 11.94 15.57
N PRO A 468 18.83 12.23 16.54
CA PRO A 468 18.38 13.59 16.85
C PRO A 468 19.47 14.52 17.40
N LYS A 469 20.62 13.96 17.82
CA LYS A 469 21.78 14.71 18.30
C LYS A 469 22.75 15.11 17.19
N ILE A 470 22.47 14.72 15.94
CA ILE A 470 23.19 15.16 14.75
C ILE A 470 22.39 16.28 14.10
N ASN A 471 23.04 17.39 13.79
CA ASN A 471 22.41 18.56 13.18
C ASN A 471 22.32 18.38 11.66
N VAL A 472 21.14 18.03 11.14
CA VAL A 472 20.94 17.75 9.69
C VAL A 472 20.21 18.90 8.99
N THR A 473 20.92 19.58 8.09
CA THR A 473 20.38 20.56 7.14
C THR A 473 20.07 19.87 5.80
N ILE A 474 18.91 20.15 5.21
CA ILE A 474 18.49 19.56 3.93
C ILE A 474 18.31 20.66 2.90
N ASN A 475 19.12 20.66 1.84
CA ASN A 475 18.97 21.50 0.64
C ASN A 475 18.62 20.61 -0.55
N ALA A 476 17.33 20.35 -0.76
CA ALA A 476 16.84 19.54 -1.86
C ALA A 476 15.59 20.16 -2.51
N ARG A 477 15.36 19.86 -3.80
CA ARG A 477 14.18 20.32 -4.55
C ARG A 477 13.76 19.27 -5.60
N PRO A 478 12.46 19.07 -5.84
CA PRO A 478 11.99 18.20 -6.92
C PRO A 478 12.57 18.57 -8.29
N GLY A 479 13.01 17.56 -9.05
CA GLY A 479 13.51 17.72 -10.42
C GLY A 479 14.85 18.45 -10.58
N ARG A 480 15.57 18.74 -9.47
CA ARG A 480 16.81 19.52 -9.51
C ARG A 480 17.94 18.76 -10.26
N PRO A 481 18.54 19.34 -11.31
CA PRO A 481 19.74 18.78 -11.96
C PRO A 481 21.02 19.09 -11.17
N THR A 482 22.12 18.39 -11.45
CA THR A 482 23.40 18.63 -10.74
C THR A 482 24.00 20.02 -10.97
N SER A 483 23.66 20.68 -12.07
CA SER A 483 24.08 22.06 -12.34
C SER A 483 23.50 23.05 -11.34
N GLU A 484 22.22 22.91 -10.97
CA GLU A 484 21.60 23.69 -9.90
C GLU A 484 22.13 23.28 -8.52
N MET A 485 22.43 21.99 -8.31
CA MET A 485 23.08 21.57 -7.06
C MET A 485 24.43 22.25 -6.86
N LEU A 486 25.22 22.42 -7.93
CA LEU A 486 26.49 23.15 -7.88
C LEU A 486 26.27 24.65 -7.56
N GLN A 487 25.25 25.27 -8.16
CA GLN A 487 24.91 26.67 -7.84
C GLN A 487 24.57 26.86 -6.36
N GLU A 488 23.84 25.91 -5.77
CA GLU A 488 23.52 25.91 -4.34
C GLU A 488 24.76 25.64 -3.48
N ALA A 489 25.60 24.66 -3.86
CA ALA A 489 26.86 24.38 -3.20
C ALA A 489 27.80 25.60 -3.17
N ASN A 490 27.79 26.43 -4.21
CA ASN A 490 28.59 27.65 -4.27
C ASN A 490 28.18 28.72 -3.26
N LYS A 491 26.98 28.63 -2.69
CA LYS A 491 26.46 29.55 -1.67
C LYS A 491 26.72 29.05 -0.24
N ILE A 492 27.21 27.82 -0.10
CA ILE A 492 27.38 27.14 1.19
C ILE A 492 28.83 27.32 1.65
N ASP A 493 29.00 27.81 2.88
CA ASP A 493 30.27 27.69 3.59
C ASP A 493 30.41 26.28 4.17
N PHE A 494 31.09 25.40 3.43
CA PHE A 494 31.29 24.01 3.82
C PHE A 494 32.07 23.87 5.14
N SER A 495 32.89 24.85 5.53
CA SER A 495 33.65 24.79 6.79
C SER A 495 32.78 24.72 8.05
N THR A 496 31.48 25.05 7.93
CA THR A 496 30.48 24.93 9.00
C THR A 496 29.87 23.53 9.13
N TYR A 497 30.19 22.62 8.20
CA TYR A 497 29.65 21.26 8.14
C TYR A 497 30.75 20.19 8.30
N ASP A 498 30.51 19.21 9.17
CA ASP A 498 31.39 18.04 9.29
C ASP A 498 31.20 17.05 8.12
N TYR A 499 29.97 16.91 7.61
CA TYR A 499 29.64 15.97 6.53
C TYR A 499 28.72 16.59 5.45
N LEU A 500 28.97 16.20 4.19
CA LEU A 500 28.09 16.37 3.05
C LEU A 500 27.49 15.01 2.69
N ILE A 501 26.17 14.90 2.63
CA ILE A 501 25.47 13.77 1.99
C ILE A 501 24.91 14.26 0.65
N ILE A 502 25.14 13.52 -0.43
CA ILE A 502 24.70 13.94 -1.76
C ILE A 502 24.23 12.80 -2.64
N LEU A 503 23.05 12.99 -3.24
CA LEU A 503 22.45 12.15 -4.28
C LEU A 503 21.94 13.06 -5.39
N GLY A 504 22.46 12.86 -6.61
CA GLY A 504 22.05 13.64 -7.77
C GLY A 504 22.58 13.07 -9.07
N GLY A 505 21.96 13.48 -10.18
CA GLY A 505 22.38 13.11 -11.54
C GLY A 505 21.26 12.54 -12.40
N VAL A 506 20.15 12.05 -11.81
CA VAL A 506 19.09 11.39 -12.59
C VAL A 506 18.37 12.35 -13.55
N ASN A 507 18.17 13.61 -13.15
CA ASN A 507 17.43 14.61 -13.93
C ASN A 507 18.20 15.14 -15.15
N ASP A 508 19.53 15.06 -15.12
CA ASP A 508 20.44 15.53 -16.17
C ASP A 508 21.34 14.43 -16.73
N ILE A 509 20.98 13.15 -16.50
CA ILE A 509 21.78 11.98 -16.85
C ILE A 509 22.05 11.81 -18.34
N GLY A 510 21.26 12.49 -19.19
CA GLY A 510 21.52 12.59 -20.63
C GLY A 510 22.89 13.21 -20.95
N ASN A 511 23.46 13.99 -20.02
CA ASN A 511 24.80 14.59 -20.08
C ASN A 511 25.68 14.07 -18.91
N ALA A 512 26.12 12.81 -19.00
CA ALA A 512 26.97 12.18 -17.96
C ALA A 512 28.25 12.98 -17.65
N THR A 513 28.89 13.58 -18.66
CA THR A 513 30.09 14.41 -18.46
C THR A 513 29.76 15.64 -17.61
N GLY A 514 28.66 16.33 -17.91
CA GLY A 514 28.17 17.46 -17.10
C GLY A 514 27.88 17.05 -15.66
N VAL A 515 27.18 15.93 -15.46
CA VAL A 515 26.90 15.35 -14.13
C VAL A 515 28.20 15.11 -13.36
N ARG A 516 29.18 14.45 -13.98
CA ARG A 516 30.48 14.16 -13.35
C ARG A 516 31.23 15.45 -12.98
N ASN A 517 31.27 16.42 -13.88
CA ASN A 517 31.96 17.70 -13.64
C ASN A 517 31.33 18.47 -12.49
N ASN A 518 30.00 18.58 -12.46
CA ASN A 518 29.28 19.27 -11.41
C ASN A 518 29.49 18.60 -10.05
N LEU A 519 29.33 17.27 -9.97
CA LEU A 519 29.56 16.52 -8.73
C LEU A 519 31.01 16.63 -8.26
N THR A 520 31.98 16.56 -9.17
CA THR A 520 33.42 16.75 -8.86
C THR A 520 33.66 18.10 -8.21
N ALA A 521 33.12 19.19 -8.77
CA ALA A 521 33.27 20.53 -8.22
C ALA A 521 32.61 20.69 -6.84
N ILE A 522 31.45 20.07 -6.62
CA ILE A 522 30.79 20.06 -5.30
C ILE A 522 31.65 19.31 -4.28
N TYR A 523 32.20 18.15 -4.64
CA TYR A 523 33.03 17.36 -3.73
C TYR A 523 34.32 18.09 -3.38
N GLN A 524 34.98 18.71 -4.36
CA GLN A 524 36.18 19.52 -4.12
C GLN A 524 35.91 20.65 -3.13
N LYS A 525 34.80 21.39 -3.29
CA LYS A 525 34.40 22.45 -2.35
C LYS A 525 34.17 21.94 -0.92
N ALA A 526 33.55 20.77 -0.78
CA ALA A 526 33.39 20.15 0.53
C ALA A 526 34.76 19.79 1.14
N LYS A 527 35.68 19.22 0.36
CA LYS A 527 37.03 18.89 0.84
C LYS A 527 37.85 20.13 1.21
N GLU A 528 37.75 21.21 0.46
CA GLU A 528 38.37 22.52 0.77
C GLU A 528 37.87 23.07 2.11
N GLY A 529 36.59 22.84 2.44
CA GLY A 529 36.00 23.16 3.74
C GLY A 529 36.31 22.15 4.85
N ASN A 530 37.15 21.14 4.62
CA ASN A 530 37.41 20.02 5.54
C ASN A 530 36.13 19.20 5.90
N THR A 531 35.11 19.25 5.06
CA THR A 531 33.89 18.45 5.16
C THR A 531 34.08 17.08 4.52
N LYS A 532 33.66 16.01 5.20
CA LYS A 532 33.71 14.65 4.66
C LYS A 532 32.55 14.40 3.69
N VAL A 533 32.83 13.78 2.55
CA VAL A 533 31.84 13.53 1.49
C VAL A 533 31.27 12.11 1.59
N ILE A 534 29.95 12.02 1.72
CA ILE A 534 29.14 10.80 1.67
C ILE A 534 28.32 10.86 0.37
N ALA A 535 28.81 10.19 -0.68
CA ALA A 535 28.16 10.18 -1.98
C ALA A 535 27.31 8.92 -2.15
N LEU A 536 26.05 9.10 -2.56
CA LEU A 536 25.16 8.02 -2.91
C LEU A 536 25.18 7.83 -4.43
N THR A 537 25.18 6.57 -4.88
CA THR A 537 24.91 6.26 -6.29
C THR A 537 23.52 6.76 -6.71
N ILE A 538 23.33 7.07 -7.99
CA ILE A 538 21.99 7.27 -8.56
C ILE A 538 21.21 5.96 -8.36
N THR A 539 19.95 5.99 -7.91
CA THR A 539 19.12 4.79 -7.67
C THR A 539 18.68 4.13 -8.99
N PRO A 540 18.23 2.86 -8.99
CA PRO A 540 17.71 2.21 -10.18
C PRO A 540 16.38 2.89 -10.58
N TRP A 541 16.15 3.05 -11.88
CA TRP A 541 15.01 3.84 -12.38
C TRP A 541 14.52 3.40 -13.77
N LYS A 542 14.94 2.22 -14.24
CA LYS A 542 14.43 1.59 -15.46
C LYS A 542 12.93 1.35 -15.33
N GLY A 543 12.19 1.74 -16.36
CA GLY A 543 10.73 1.73 -16.37
C GLY A 543 10.11 3.13 -16.21
N TYR A 544 10.88 4.13 -15.76
CA TYR A 544 10.41 5.51 -15.74
C TYR A 544 10.35 6.11 -17.16
N SER A 545 9.44 7.06 -17.39
CA SER A 545 9.11 7.56 -18.74
C SER A 545 10.27 8.21 -19.49
N THR A 546 11.26 8.77 -18.78
CA THR A 546 12.45 9.39 -19.37
C THR A 546 13.66 8.44 -19.46
N TYR A 547 13.49 7.17 -19.09
CA TYR A 547 14.54 6.16 -19.18
C TYR A 547 14.81 5.76 -20.63
N SER A 548 16.09 5.54 -20.95
CA SER A 548 16.54 4.91 -22.19
C SER A 548 17.79 4.08 -21.90
N ASP A 549 18.14 3.11 -22.76
CA ASP A 549 19.34 2.29 -22.57
C ASP A 549 20.63 3.13 -22.51
N LYS A 550 20.67 4.25 -23.25
CA LYS A 550 21.73 5.26 -23.17
C LYS A 550 21.80 5.87 -21.76
N ASN A 551 20.66 6.32 -21.24
CA ASN A 551 20.60 6.90 -19.89
C ASN A 551 20.90 5.87 -18.80
N GLY A 552 20.54 4.59 -18.99
CA GLY A 552 20.93 3.48 -18.12
C GLY A 552 22.44 3.23 -18.14
N THR A 553 23.06 3.27 -19.31
CA THR A 553 24.53 3.16 -19.45
C THR A 553 25.24 4.32 -18.76
N ASN A 554 24.79 5.56 -18.99
CA ASN A 554 25.29 6.74 -18.30
C ASN A 554 25.14 6.64 -16.78
N THR A 555 23.99 6.14 -16.29
CA THR A 555 23.75 5.87 -14.87
C THR A 555 24.83 4.93 -14.31
N ASN A 556 25.10 3.83 -15.01
CA ASN A 556 26.08 2.83 -14.60
C ASN A 556 27.51 3.40 -14.59
N ASP A 557 27.86 4.25 -15.54
CA ASP A 557 29.18 4.87 -15.62
C ASP A 557 29.41 5.91 -14.51
N ILE A 558 28.40 6.70 -14.16
CA ILE A 558 28.46 7.60 -12.99
C ILE A 558 28.53 6.80 -11.70
N ASN A 559 27.70 5.76 -11.54
CA ASN A 559 27.70 4.93 -10.35
C ASN A 559 29.01 4.17 -10.16
N ARG A 560 29.64 3.67 -11.25
CA ARG A 560 30.98 3.07 -11.20
C ARG A 560 32.02 4.07 -10.69
N TRP A 561 31.99 5.30 -11.17
CA TRP A 561 32.90 6.37 -10.74
C TRP A 561 32.70 6.75 -9.26
N ILE A 562 31.44 6.82 -8.78
CA ILE A 562 31.12 7.05 -7.36
C ILE A 562 31.64 5.90 -6.49
N ARG A 563 31.46 4.64 -6.89
CA ARG A 563 31.97 3.46 -6.17
C ARG A 563 33.49 3.44 -6.08
N GLN A 564 34.17 3.94 -7.13
CA GLN A 564 35.62 4.15 -7.16
C GLN A 564 36.07 5.36 -6.33
N LYS A 565 35.14 6.02 -5.61
CA LYS A 565 35.36 7.17 -4.75
C LYS A 565 35.85 8.44 -5.47
N ALA A 566 35.49 8.59 -6.75
CA ALA A 566 35.86 9.76 -7.55
C ALA A 566 37.37 10.05 -7.50
N PRO A 567 38.21 9.16 -8.06
CA PRO A 567 39.66 9.28 -7.95
C PRO A 567 40.18 10.49 -8.73
N THR A 568 41.18 11.16 -8.16
CA THR A 568 41.96 12.27 -8.75
C THR A 568 43.46 11.95 -8.67
N SER A 569 44.29 12.84 -9.21
CA SER A 569 45.76 12.76 -9.06
C SER A 569 46.21 12.77 -7.60
N ASP A 570 45.46 13.44 -6.72
CA ASP A 570 45.86 13.74 -5.35
C ASP A 570 45.12 12.89 -4.30
N GLY A 571 44.34 11.89 -4.75
CA GLY A 571 43.61 10.97 -3.89
C GLY A 571 42.15 10.78 -4.32
N ASN A 572 41.25 10.68 -3.34
CA ASN A 572 39.82 10.48 -3.58
C ASN A 572 39.02 11.67 -3.07
N LEU A 573 38.01 12.09 -3.84
CA LEU A 573 37.11 13.17 -3.42
C LEU A 573 35.97 12.68 -2.52
N ILE A 574 35.66 11.38 -2.54
CA ILE A 574 34.61 10.78 -1.73
C ILE A 574 35.23 10.02 -0.55
N ASP A 575 34.80 10.35 0.67
CA ASP A 575 35.22 9.62 1.87
C ASP A 575 34.42 8.31 2.01
N TYR A 576 33.11 8.37 1.81
CA TYR A 576 32.18 7.24 1.90
C TYR A 576 31.29 7.14 0.65
N ALA A 577 31.35 6.02 -0.07
CA ALA A 577 30.49 5.75 -1.21
C ALA A 577 29.40 4.75 -0.79
N ILE A 578 28.13 5.17 -0.88
CA ILE A 578 26.96 4.37 -0.51
C ILE A 578 26.26 3.89 -1.78
N ASP A 579 26.25 2.58 -2.00
CA ASP A 579 25.68 1.95 -3.20
C ASP A 579 24.15 1.77 -3.09
N SER A 580 23.44 2.88 -3.02
CA SER A 580 21.97 2.94 -3.07
C SER A 580 21.37 2.29 -4.33
N TYR A 581 22.13 2.17 -5.43
CA TYR A 581 21.67 1.45 -6.60
C TYR A 581 21.53 -0.05 -6.29
N ALA A 582 22.61 -0.68 -5.82
CA ALA A 582 22.61 -2.09 -5.48
C ALA A 582 21.64 -2.43 -4.33
N LEU A 583 21.41 -1.49 -3.39
CA LEU A 583 20.45 -1.68 -2.30
C LEU A 583 19.00 -1.85 -2.80
N LEU A 584 18.64 -1.15 -3.88
CA LEU A 584 17.25 -1.04 -4.32
C LEU A 584 16.97 -1.79 -5.63
N GLU A 585 18.00 -2.29 -6.31
CA GLU A 585 17.90 -2.93 -7.62
C GLU A 585 17.14 -4.26 -7.56
N ASP A 586 16.29 -4.47 -8.55
CA ASP A 586 15.71 -5.76 -8.87
C ASP A 586 16.74 -6.63 -9.64
N PRO A 587 17.25 -7.72 -9.04
CA PRO A 587 18.25 -8.58 -9.63
C PRO A 587 17.68 -9.38 -10.81
N SER A 588 16.35 -9.51 -10.89
CA SER A 588 15.66 -10.13 -12.03
C SER A 588 15.43 -9.15 -13.18
N ASN A 589 15.53 -7.84 -12.93
CA ASN A 589 15.39 -6.79 -13.95
C ASN A 589 16.44 -5.69 -13.76
N PRO A 590 17.69 -5.93 -14.25
CA PRO A 590 18.79 -4.99 -14.07
C PRO A 590 18.44 -3.57 -14.53
N GLY A 591 18.76 -2.61 -13.68
CA GLY A 591 18.41 -1.20 -13.84
C GLY A 591 17.06 -0.78 -13.27
N ALA A 592 16.17 -1.71 -12.96
CA ALA A 592 14.88 -1.41 -12.35
C ALA A 592 14.97 -1.45 -10.82
N MET A 593 14.20 -0.60 -10.17
CA MET A 593 14.01 -0.66 -8.72
C MET A 593 13.02 -1.79 -8.41
N ARG A 594 13.21 -2.50 -7.29
CA ARG A 594 12.23 -3.48 -6.81
C ARG A 594 10.87 -2.82 -6.66
N THR A 595 9.82 -3.48 -7.14
CA THR A 595 8.45 -2.94 -7.11
C THR A 595 7.96 -2.61 -5.70
N LEU A 596 8.42 -3.37 -4.68
CA LEU A 596 8.12 -3.09 -3.27
C LEU A 596 8.71 -1.77 -2.75
N PHE A 597 9.67 -1.18 -3.47
CA PHE A 597 10.30 0.10 -3.16
C PHE A 597 9.72 1.27 -3.95
N TRP A 598 8.77 1.04 -4.86
CA TRP A 598 8.15 2.11 -5.63
C TRP A 598 7.23 2.95 -4.73
N SER A 599 7.32 4.26 -4.87
CA SER A 599 6.37 5.19 -4.27
C SER A 599 5.15 5.31 -5.20
N HIS A 600 3.96 4.91 -4.75
CA HIS A 600 2.71 5.07 -5.51
C HIS A 600 2.74 4.50 -6.94
N GLY A 601 3.48 3.41 -7.17
CA GLY A 601 3.63 2.82 -8.50
C GLY A 601 4.63 3.53 -9.42
N ASP A 602 5.42 4.47 -8.88
CA ASP A 602 6.48 5.18 -9.60
C ASP A 602 7.82 4.41 -9.55
N PRO A 603 8.39 4.01 -10.72
CA PRO A 603 9.66 3.28 -10.79
C PRO A 603 10.91 4.13 -10.55
N LEU A 604 10.79 5.46 -10.41
CA LEU A 604 11.91 6.38 -10.12
C LEU A 604 12.01 6.73 -8.63
N HIS A 605 10.90 7.01 -7.97
CA HIS A 605 10.89 7.54 -6.61
C HIS A 605 10.77 6.43 -5.56
N PRO A 606 11.77 6.27 -4.66
CA PRO A 606 11.69 5.29 -3.59
C PRO A 606 10.60 5.65 -2.55
N ASN A 607 9.96 4.64 -1.98
CA ASN A 607 9.02 4.80 -0.87
C ASN A 607 9.72 4.91 0.51
N ALA A 608 8.93 5.05 1.57
CA ALA A 608 9.41 5.18 2.96
C ALA A 608 10.39 4.06 3.37
N THR A 609 10.05 2.82 3.02
CA THR A 609 10.82 1.62 3.35
C THR A 609 12.19 1.64 2.68
N ALA A 610 12.25 1.99 1.40
CA ALA A 610 13.50 2.14 0.66
C ALA A 610 14.38 3.27 1.22
N HIS A 611 13.76 4.40 1.57
CA HIS A 611 14.49 5.51 2.20
C HIS A 611 15.03 5.15 3.58
N LYS A 612 14.28 4.39 4.39
CA LYS A 612 14.75 3.85 5.67
C LYS A 612 15.96 2.93 5.48
N LEU A 613 15.93 2.06 4.47
CA LEU A 613 17.05 1.18 4.12
C LEU A 613 18.32 1.95 3.76
N ILE A 614 18.20 2.99 2.94
CA ILE A 614 19.33 3.89 2.61
C ILE A 614 19.87 4.54 3.90
N ALA A 615 18.98 5.07 4.75
CA ALA A 615 19.37 5.73 5.99
C ALA A 615 20.07 4.80 6.99
N GLN A 616 19.56 3.58 7.17
CA GLN A 616 20.20 2.53 7.98
C GLN A 616 21.60 2.21 7.47
N THR A 617 21.76 2.09 6.15
CA THR A 617 23.06 1.79 5.53
C THR A 617 24.07 2.91 5.78
N ILE A 618 23.64 4.17 5.63
CA ILE A 618 24.48 5.34 5.96
C ILE A 618 24.87 5.31 7.45
N ALA A 619 23.90 5.08 8.34
CA ALA A 619 24.17 5.05 9.77
C ALA A 619 25.18 3.96 10.15
N GLN A 620 25.06 2.76 9.59
CA GLN A 620 25.98 1.64 9.86
C GLN A 620 27.39 1.89 9.29
N GLN A 621 27.47 2.32 8.02
CA GLN A 621 28.77 2.44 7.33
C GLN A 621 29.53 3.72 7.72
N VAL A 622 28.82 4.77 8.14
CA VAL A 622 29.43 6.08 8.40
C VAL A 622 29.33 6.48 9.86
N PHE A 623 28.17 6.33 10.49
CA PHE A 623 27.91 6.88 11.82
C PHE A 623 28.00 5.85 12.97
N GLY A 624 28.59 4.67 12.70
CA GLY A 624 28.77 3.60 13.69
C GLY A 624 27.46 3.10 14.31
N GLY A 625 26.35 3.24 13.58
CA GLY A 625 25.01 2.99 14.07
C GLY A 625 24.71 1.51 14.30
N LYS A 626 23.90 1.22 15.32
CA LYS A 626 23.39 -0.12 15.62
C LYS A 626 21.91 -0.23 15.23
N LEU A 627 21.54 -1.39 14.71
CA LEU A 627 20.14 -1.75 14.54
C LEU A 627 19.55 -2.09 15.91
N ILE A 628 18.35 -1.59 16.15
CA ILE A 628 17.56 -1.87 17.35
C ILE A 628 16.45 -2.82 16.91
N LYS A 629 16.51 -4.05 17.43
CA LYS A 629 15.48 -5.07 17.20
C LYS A 629 14.16 -4.65 17.82
#